data_AF-A0A9P5YQG9-F1
#
_entry.id   AF-A0A9P5YQG9-F1
#
_cell.length_a   1.000
_cell.length_b   1.000
_cell.length_c   1.000
_cell.angle_alpha   90.00
_cell.angle_beta   90.00
_cell.angle_gamma   90.00
#
_symmetry.space_group_name_H-M   'P 1'
#
loop_
_entity.id
_entity.type
_entity.pdbx_description
1 polymer ?
#
loop_
_entity_poly.entity_id
_entity_poly.type
_entity_poly.pdbx_seq_one_letter_code
_entity_poly.pdbx_strand_id
1 'polypeptide(L)' 'LFSWRDHSGHTRPMVRNAALTHINSILSAQGWGNAFGHSFRIGGASFYLAAGVNPEIVCLHGRWKSLAYEAYIR' A
#
# COMPACT_ATOMS: atom_id res chain seq x y z
N LEU A 1 -9.09 -7.06 -11.24
CA LEU A 1 -8.07 -6.16 -11.82
C LEU A 1 -8.54 -4.73 -11.58
N PHE A 2 -7.66 -3.79 -11.21
CA PHE A 2 -8.05 -2.38 -11.01
C PHE A 2 -7.80 -1.56 -12.28
N SER A 3 -8.55 -0.48 -12.47
CA SER A 3 -8.41 0.45 -13.59
C SER A 3 -8.67 1.90 -13.16
N TRP A 4 -8.29 2.85 -14.00
CA TRP A 4 -8.61 4.26 -13.83
C TRP A 4 -8.93 4.90 -15.18
N ARG A 5 -9.59 6.07 -15.15
CA ARG A 5 -9.88 6.86 -16.34
C ARG A 5 -8.86 7.98 -16.46
N ASP A 6 -8.15 8.01 -17.58
CA ASP A 6 -7.19 9.08 -17.86
C ASP A 6 -7.90 10.40 -18.26
N HIS A 7 -7.12 11.48 -18.37
CA HIS A 7 -7.65 12.80 -18.73
C HIS A 7 -8.28 12.85 -20.13
N SER A 8 -7.98 11.89 -21.00
CA SER A 8 -8.61 11.74 -22.32
C SER A 8 -9.88 10.87 -22.29
N GLY A 9 -10.30 10.40 -21.11
CA GLY A 9 -11.49 9.59 -20.92
C GLY A 9 -11.28 8.10 -21.14
N HIS A 10 -10.06 7.65 -21.48
CA HIS A 10 -9.78 6.24 -21.73
C HIS A 10 -9.62 5.47 -20.43
N THR A 11 -10.13 4.24 -20.40
CA THR A 11 -9.92 3.32 -19.28
C THR A 11 -8.55 2.67 -19.41
N ARG A 12 -7.69 2.86 -18.41
CA ARG A 12 -6.35 2.30 -18.34
C ARG A 12 -6.27 1.26 -17.22
N PRO A 13 -5.57 0.13 -17.42
CA PRO A 13 -5.27 -0.78 -16.33
C PRO A 13 -4.41 -0.06 -15.29
N MET A 14 -4.67 -0.33 -14.01
CA MET A 14 -3.86 0.20 -12.92
C MET A 14 -2.55 -0.57 -12.86
N VAL A 15 -1.45 0.11 -13.16
CA VAL A 15 -0.09 -0.45 -13.04
C VAL A 15 0.65 0.22 -11.89
N ARG A 16 1.63 -0.49 -11.32
CA ARG A 16 2.41 -0.02 -10.15
C ARG A 16 2.95 1.40 -10.35
N ASN A 17 3.51 1.68 -11.53
CA ASN A 17 4.13 2.97 -11.81
C ASN A 17 3.11 4.11 -11.77
N ALA A 18 1.95 3.94 -12.42
CA ALA A 18 0.90 4.95 -12.46
C ALA A 18 0.37 5.26 -11.05
N ALA A 19 0.10 4.22 -10.25
CA ALA A 19 -0.35 4.39 -8.88
C ALA A 19 0.67 5.14 -8.01
N LEU A 20 1.94 4.73 -8.05
CA LEU A 20 2.98 5.35 -7.24
C LEU A 20 3.27 6.80 -7.66
N THR A 21 3.31 7.09 -8.95
CA THR A 21 3.49 8.47 -9.44
C THR A 21 2.37 9.38 -8.94
N HIS A 22 1.13 8.92 -9.02
CA HIS A 22 -0.01 9.71 -8.56
C HIS A 22 -0.01 9.92 -7.03
N ILE A 23 0.30 8.87 -6.26
CA ILE A 23 0.35 9.00 -4.80
C ILE A 23 1.51 9.91 -4.39
N ASN A 24 2.70 9.73 -4.96
CA ASN A 24 3.87 10.54 -4.61
C ASN A 24 3.74 12.00 -5.03
N SER A 25 2.99 12.32 -6.09
CA SER A 25 2.72 13.73 -6.41
C SER A 25 1.89 14.41 -5.32
N ILE A 26 0.88 13.72 -4.77
CA ILE A 26 0.08 14.20 -3.64
C ILE A 26 0.93 14.33 -2.37
N LEU A 27 1.67 13.27 -2.00
CA LEU A 27 2.50 13.25 -0.79
C LEU A 27 3.59 14.34 -0.84
N SER A 28 4.23 14.52 -1.98
CA SER A 28 5.25 15.55 -2.16
C SER A 28 4.66 16.96 -2.04
N ALA A 29 3.47 17.19 -2.60
CA ALA A 29 2.77 18.47 -2.47
C ALA A 29 2.39 18.81 -1.01
N GLN A 30 2.25 17.78 -0.16
CA GLN A 30 1.98 17.93 1.28
C GLN A 30 3.26 17.93 2.14
N GLY A 31 4.45 17.81 1.54
CA GLY A 31 5.73 17.77 2.25
C GLY A 31 6.04 16.46 2.97
N TRP A 32 5.36 15.35 2.62
CA TRP A 32 5.52 14.05 3.29
C TRP A 32 6.56 13.14 2.62
N GLY A 33 7.17 13.59 1.52
CA GLY A 33 8.19 12.84 0.78
C GLY A 33 7.60 11.73 -0.11
N ASN A 34 8.41 10.71 -0.39
CA ASN A 34 8.06 9.62 -1.30
C ASN A 34 7.71 8.32 -0.57
N ALA A 35 6.63 7.67 -1.01
CA ALA A 35 6.28 6.31 -0.68
C ALA A 35 6.74 5.33 -1.77
N PHE A 36 7.09 4.11 -1.34
CA PHE A 36 7.43 3.01 -2.23
C PHE A 36 6.35 1.92 -2.15
N GLY A 37 6.27 1.07 -3.18
CA GLY A 37 5.29 -0.04 -3.17
C GLY A 37 5.39 -0.93 -1.93
N HIS A 38 6.59 -1.12 -1.39
CA HIS A 38 6.79 -1.87 -0.15
C HIS A 38 6.27 -1.11 1.09
N SER A 39 6.37 0.23 1.11
CA SER A 39 5.86 1.07 2.20
C SER A 39 4.37 0.84 2.47
N PHE A 40 3.56 0.62 1.43
CA PHE A 40 2.12 0.34 1.60
C PHE A 40 1.85 -1.02 2.25
N ARG A 41 2.68 -2.03 1.97
CA ARG A 41 2.56 -3.34 2.65
C ARG A 41 2.88 -3.23 4.13
N ILE A 42 3.94 -2.49 4.47
CA ILE A 42 4.32 -2.21 5.86
C ILE A 42 3.20 -1.41 6.55
N GLY A 43 2.82 -0.27 5.99
CA GLY A 43 1.84 0.62 6.58
C GLY A 43 0.47 -0.03 6.74
N GLY A 44 0.02 -0.82 5.76
CA GLY A 44 -1.23 -1.58 5.88
C GLY A 44 -1.19 -2.61 7.01
N ALA A 45 -0.07 -3.31 7.18
CA ALA A 45 0.11 -4.25 8.28
C ALA A 45 0.06 -3.55 9.64
N SER A 46 0.88 -2.50 9.80
CA SER A 46 0.95 -1.72 11.03
C SER A 46 -0.41 -1.09 11.37
N PHE A 47 -1.14 -0.59 10.37
CA PHE A 47 -2.49 -0.05 10.55
C PHE A 47 -3.47 -1.09 11.09
N TYR A 48 -3.57 -2.27 10.48
CA TYR A 48 -4.52 -3.29 10.92
C TYR A 48 -4.16 -3.88 12.29
N LEU A 49 -2.87 -4.05 12.57
CA LEU A 49 -2.41 -4.50 13.88
C LEU A 49 -2.73 -3.46 14.97
N ALA A 50 -2.51 -2.17 14.69
CA ALA A 50 -2.89 -1.08 15.59
C ALA A 50 -4.41 -0.99 15.79
N ALA A 51 -5.20 -1.40 14.80
CA ALA A 51 -6.66 -1.52 14.90
C ALA A 51 -7.12 -2.78 15.65
N GLY A 52 -6.21 -3.60 16.20
CA GLY A 52 -6.54 -4.80 16.96
C GLY A 52 -6.96 -6.01 16.10
N VAL A 53 -6.73 -5.97 14.79
CA VAL A 53 -6.97 -7.13 13.92
C VAL A 53 -6.02 -8.26 14.33
N ASN A 54 -6.56 -9.48 14.44
CA ASN A 54 -5.78 -10.65 14.81
C ASN A 54 -4.56 -10.79 13.87
N PRO A 55 -3.33 -10.91 14.41
CA PRO A 55 -2.11 -11.08 13.63
C PRO A 55 -2.16 -12.19 12.57
N GLU A 56 -2.83 -13.31 12.83
CA GLU A 56 -2.98 -14.40 11.87
C GLU A 56 -3.76 -13.97 10.62
N ILE A 57 -4.77 -13.12 10.79
CA ILE A 57 -5.56 -12.55 9.69
C ILE A 57 -4.69 -11.58 8.87
N VAL A 58 -3.91 -10.74 9.53
CA VAL A 58 -2.97 -9.83 8.85
C VAL A 58 -1.92 -10.62 8.07
N CYS A 59 -1.41 -11.73 8.63
CA CYS A 59 -0.51 -12.65 7.95
C CYS A 59 -1.10 -13.33 6.72
N LEU A 60 -2.33 -13.82 6.85
CA LEU A 60 -3.06 -14.44 5.76
C LEU A 60 -3.24 -13.45 4.61
N HIS A 61 -3.68 -12.22 4.90
CA HIS A 61 -3.83 -11.16 3.90
C HIS A 61 -2.48 -10.68 3.33
N GLY A 62 -1.45 -10.60 4.17
CA GLY A 62 -0.09 -10.26 3.77
C GLY A 62 0.60 -11.36 2.94
N ARG A 63 0.03 -12.57 2.90
CA ARG A 63 0.63 -13.77 2.29
C ARG A 63 2.01 -14.08 2.88
N TRP A 64 2.17 -13.91 4.19
CA TRP A 64 3.39 -14.27 4.89
C TRP A 64 3.31 -15.72 5.34
N LYS A 65 4.38 -16.48 5.07
CA LYS A 65 4.51 -17.90 5.46
C LYS A 65 5.14 -18.10 6.84
N SER A 66 5.64 -17.04 7.46
CA SER A 66 6.34 -17.08 8.74
C SER A 66 6.03 -15.84 9.57
N LEU A 67 6.58 -15.80 10.78
CA LEU A 67 6.57 -14.64 11.70
C LEU A 67 7.32 -13.40 11.15
N ALA A 68 7.67 -13.36 9.85
CA ALA A 68 8.30 -12.20 9.21
C ALA A 68 7.48 -10.89 9.34
N TYR A 69 6.20 -10.99 9.71
CA TYR A 69 5.37 -9.84 10.00
C TYR A 69 5.69 -9.16 11.34
N GLU A 70 6.31 -9.86 12.28
CA GLU A 70 6.73 -9.32 13.57
C GLU A 70 7.70 -8.14 13.39
N ALA A 71 8.48 -8.14 12.31
CA ALA A 71 9.34 -7.01 11.93
C ALA A 71 8.57 -5.71 11.63
N TYR A 72 7.24 -5.79 11.45
CA TYR A 72 6.36 -4.64 11.23
C TYR A 72 5.58 -4.23 12.49
N ILE A 73 5.72 -4.97 13.59
CA ILE A 73 5.24 -4.59 14.91
C ILE A 73 6.34 -3.74 15.54
N ARG A 74 6.08 -2.44 15.70
CA ARG A 74 6.93 -1.53 16.47
C ARG A 74 6.08 -0.83 17.50
#